data_AF-A0A0G1M5D3-F1
#
_entry.id   AF-A0A0G1M5D3-F1
#
_cell.length_a   1.000
_cell.length_b   1.000
_cell.length_c   1.000
_cell.angle_alpha   90.00
_cell.angle_beta   90.00
_cell.angle_gamma   90.00
#
_symmetry.space_group_name_H-M   'P 1'
#
loop_
_entity.id
_entity.type
_entity.pdbx_description
1 polymer ?
#
loop_
_entity_poly.entity_id
_entity_poly.type
_entity_poly.pdbx_seq_one_letter_code
_entity_poly.pdbx_strand_id
1 'polypeptide(L)' 'MKRKDLVDLKVKEVKDLNKILGDKKAELEKVMVNIRVGKEKNLKKASHLRRDISQILTLISEKKILEKEVASP' A
#
# COMPACT_ATOMS: atom_id res chain seq x y z
N MET A 1 -7.25 4.77 1.48
CA MET A 1 -8.15 3.64 1.22
C MET A 1 -9.34 3.70 2.15
N LYS A 2 -10.49 3.25 1.66
CA LYS A 2 -11.69 3.02 2.47
C LYS A 2 -11.61 1.67 3.16
N ARG A 3 -12.50 1.45 4.14
CA ARG A 3 -12.55 0.18 4.89
C ARG A 3 -12.81 -1.04 3.98
N LYS A 4 -13.66 -0.87 2.96
CA LYS A 4 -13.96 -1.93 1.98
C LYS A 4 -12.69 -2.38 1.24
N ASP A 5 -11.93 -1.43 0.73
CA ASP A 5 -10.67 -1.70 0.03
C ASP A 5 -9.70 -2.53 0.91
N LEU A 6 -9.62 -2.22 2.21
CA LEU A 6 -8.76 -2.97 3.14
C LEU A 6 -9.23 -4.42 3.31
N VAL A 7 -10.53 -4.66 3.36
CA VAL A 7 -11.09 -6.02 3.45
C VAL A 7 -10.77 -6.80 2.18
N ASP A 8 -10.92 -6.18 1.01
CA ASP A 8 -10.61 -6.81 -0.27
C ASP A 8 -9.11 -7.16 -0.39
N LEU A 9 -8.23 -6.33 0.16
CA LEU A 9 -6.79 -6.59 0.20
C LEU A 9 -6.40 -7.76 1.11
N LYS A 10 -7.12 -8.01 2.21
CA LYS A 10 -6.80 -9.11 3.14
C LYS A 10 -6.89 -10.49 2.48
N VAL A 11 -7.79 -10.66 1.51
CA VAL A 11 -8.03 -11.93 0.82
C VAL A 11 -6.99 -12.20 -0.27
N LYS A 12 -6.25 -11.18 -0.71
CA LYS A 12 -5.23 -11.33 -1.76
C LYS A 12 -3.98 -12.05 -1.27
N GLU A 13 -3.27 -12.67 -2.22
CA GLU A 13 -1.96 -13.26 -1.98
C GLU A 13 -0.87 -12.20 -1.80
N VAL A 14 0.23 -12.57 -1.14
CA VAL A 14 1.39 -11.69 -0.94
C VAL A 14 1.96 -11.19 -2.28
N LYS A 15 1.93 -12.02 -3.34
CA LYS A 15 2.36 -11.64 -4.68
C LYS A 15 1.53 -10.49 -5.25
N ASP A 16 0.21 -10.58 -5.14
CA ASP A 16 -0.70 -9.52 -5.58
C ASP A 16 -0.56 -8.25 -4.75
N LEU A 17 -0.39 -8.39 -3.43
CA LEU A 17 -0.13 -7.26 -2.55
C LEU A 17 1.16 -6.51 -2.92
N ASN A 18 2.22 -7.24 -3.30
CA ASN A 18 3.46 -6.63 -3.79
C ASN A 18 3.26 -5.87 -5.10
N LYS A 19 2.42 -6.38 -6.02
CA LYS A 19 2.08 -5.67 -7.26
C LYS A 19 1.35 -4.36 -6.97
N ILE A 20 0.32 -4.42 -6.12
CA ILE A 20 -0.46 -3.24 -5.70
C ILE A 20 0.43 -2.22 -4.97
N LEU A 21 1.35 -2.70 -4.13
CA LEU A 21 2.34 -1.87 -3.45
C LEU A 21 3.23 -1.12 -4.46
N GLY A 22 3.70 -1.81 -5.51
CA GLY A 22 4.48 -1.21 -6.59
C GLY A 22 3.72 -0.08 -7.30
N ASP A 23 2.47 -0.36 -7.68
CA ASP A 23 1.59 0.61 -8.34
C ASP A 23 1.37 1.85 -7.46
N LYS A 24 1.14 1.67 -6.15
CA LYS A 24 0.94 2.76 -5.20
C LYS A 24 2.20 3.59 -4.97
N LYS A 25 3.39 2.97 -4.96
CA LYS A 25 4.66 3.69 -4.88
C LYS A 25 4.90 4.54 -6.12
N ALA A 26 4.67 4.00 -7.31
CA ALA A 26 4.78 4.73 -8.57
C ALA A 26 3.78 5.90 -8.64
N GLU A 27 2.56 5.69 -8.14
CA GLU A 27 1.56 6.76 -8.02
C GLU A 27 2.03 7.88 -7.07
N LEU A 28 2.58 7.51 -5.90
CA LEU A 28 3.11 8.46 -4.94
C LEU A 28 4.25 9.28 -5.54
N GLU A 29 5.18 8.66 -6.26
CA GLU A 29 6.30 9.35 -6.91
C GLU A 29 5.80 10.41 -7.91
N LYS A 30 4.85 10.04 -8.77
CA LYS A 30 4.21 10.97 -9.72
C LYS A 30 3.52 12.12 -9.00
N VAL A 31 2.79 11.83 -7.92
CA VAL A 31 2.11 12.86 -7.12
C VAL A 31 3.12 13.80 -6.47
N MET A 32 4.21 13.28 -5.93
CA MET A 32 5.27 14.09 -5.31
C MET A 32 5.93 15.03 -6.32
N VAL A 33 6.23 14.56 -7.53
CA VAL A 33 6.73 15.43 -8.62
C VAL A 33 5.72 16.52 -8.95
N ASN A 34 4.44 16.15 -9.14
CA ASN A 34 3.39 17.12 -9.46
C ASN A 34 3.16 18.16 -8.35
N ILE A 35 3.28 17.77 -7.07
CA ILE A 35 3.23 18.71 -5.94
C ILE A 35 4.42 19.66 -6.00
N ARG A 36 5.63 19.13 -6.23
CA ARG A 36 6.87 19.93 -6.25
C ARG A 36 6.86 20.99 -7.35
N VAL A 37 6.29 20.70 -8.52
CA VAL A 37 6.16 21.65 -9.63
C VAL A 37 4.89 22.50 -9.54
N GLY A 38 4.11 22.41 -8.45
CA GLY A 38 2.89 23.20 -8.24
C GLY A 38 1.69 22.80 -9.11
N LYS A 39 1.78 21.66 -9.82
CA LYS A 39 0.72 21.15 -10.70
C LYS A 39 -0.40 20.44 -9.93
N GLU A 40 -0.07 19.78 -8.82
CA GLU A 40 -1.06 19.09 -7.98
C GLU A 40 -1.61 20.03 -6.91
N LYS A 41 -2.92 20.32 -6.98
CA LYS A 41 -3.62 21.17 -6.00
C LYS A 41 -4.02 20.39 -4.75
N ASN A 42 -4.19 19.07 -4.86
CA ASN A 42 -4.59 18.22 -3.74
C ASN A 42 -3.38 17.69 -2.98
N LEU A 43 -2.86 18.49 -2.05
CA LEU A 43 -1.70 18.13 -1.21
C LEU A 43 -1.95 16.90 -0.32
N LYS A 44 -3.22 16.64 0.06
CA LYS A 44 -3.59 15.47 0.88
C LYS A 44 -3.42 14.15 0.14
N LYS A 45 -3.39 14.17 -1.19
CA LYS A 45 -3.25 12.98 -2.03
C LYS A 45 -1.98 12.19 -1.70
N ALA A 46 -0.85 12.87 -1.51
CA ALA A 46 0.40 12.21 -1.11
C ALA A 46 0.29 11.56 0.28
N SER A 47 -0.37 12.22 1.23
CA SER A 47 -0.60 11.68 2.57
C SER A 47 -1.49 10.43 2.54
N HIS A 48 -2.57 10.45 1.75
CA HIS A 48 -3.43 9.29 1.57
C HIS A 48 -2.68 8.12 0.91
N LEU A 49 -1.86 8.37 -0.10
CA LEU A 49 -1.05 7.34 -0.74
C LEU A 49 -0.01 6.73 0.22
N ARG A 50 0.64 7.55 1.04
CA ARG A 50 1.55 7.06 2.09
C ARG A 50 0.83 6.16 3.08
N ARG A 51 -0.35 6.57 3.57
CA ARG A 51 -1.19 5.74 4.44
C ARG A 51 -1.54 4.40 3.78
N ASP A 52 -1.90 4.43 2.50
CA ASP A 52 -2.29 3.22 1.79
C ASP A 52 -1.12 2.25 1.63
N ILE A 53 0.06 2.77 1.30
CA ILE A 53 1.32 2.02 1.26
C ILE A 53 1.62 1.39 2.62
N SER A 54 1.53 2.14 3.71
CA SER A 54 1.77 1.62 5.07
C SER A 54 0.82 0.46 5.41
N GLN A 55 -0.47 0.58 5.09
CA GLN A 55 -1.44 -0.48 5.35
C GLN A 55 -1.16 -1.74 4.53
N ILE A 56 -0.77 -1.62 3.26
CA ILE A 56 -0.40 -2.77 2.42
C ILE A 56 0.86 -3.46 2.98
N LEU A 57 1.87 -2.68 3.40
CA LEU A 57 3.08 -3.22 4.02
C LEU A 57 2.76 -3.99 5.31
N THR A 58 1.86 -3.46 6.15
CA THR A 58 1.38 -4.16 7.35
C THR A 58 0.74 -5.49 6.99
N LEU A 59 -0.18 -5.53 6.01
CA LEU A 59 -0.83 -6.78 5.58
C LEU A 59 0.18 -7.82 5.05
N ILE A 60 1.18 -7.38 4.30
CA ILE A 60 2.26 -8.27 3.83
C ILE A 60 3.05 -8.83 5.03
N SER A 61 3.36 -7.99 6.01
CA SER A 61 4.08 -8.40 7.22
C SER A 61 3.27 -9.41 8.04
N GLU A 62 1.98 -9.14 8.27
CA GLU A 62 1.07 -10.04 8.98
C GLU A 62 1.03 -11.42 8.32
N LYS A 63 0.88 -11.47 6.99
CA LYS A 63 0.87 -12.75 6.25
C LYS A 63 2.20 -13.52 6.36
N LYS A 64 3.33 -12.82 6.26
CA LYS A 64 4.66 -13.46 6.42
C LYS A 64 4.90 -14.01 7.83
N ILE A 65 4.40 -13.33 8.86
CA ILE A 65 4.49 -13.81 10.25
C ILE A 65 3.67 -15.09 10.40
N LEU A 66 2.42 -15.08 9.91
CA LEU A 66 1.56 -16.27 9.94
C LEU A 66 2.17 -17.46 9.18
N GLU A 67 2.73 -17.24 7.99
CA GLU A 67 3.44 -18.27 7.23
C GLU A 67 4.62 -18.86 8.03
N LYS A 68 5.36 -18.00 8.74
CA LYS A 68 6.51 -18.43 9.55
C LYS A 68 6.10 -19.22 10.80
N GLU A 69 5.03 -18.81 11.48
CA GLU A 69 4.48 -19.53 12.64
C GLU A 69 3.95 -20.91 12.26
N VAL A 70 3.30 -21.04 11.09
CA VAL A 70 2.84 -22.34 10.58
C VAL A 70 4.01 -23.25 10.17
N ALA A 71 5.11 -22.67 9.69
CA ALA A 71 6.29 -23.41 9.24
C ALA A 71 7.25 -23.82 10.37
N SER A 72 7.00 -23.43 11.62
CA SER A 72 7.77 -23.86 12.81
C SER A 72 6.88 -24.67 13.77
N PRO A 73 6.75 -26.00 13.57
CA PRO A 73 6.20 -26.91 14.58
C PRO A 73 7.18 -27.15 15.74
#